data_AF-A0A8K0GTS1-F1
#
_entry.id   AF-A0A8K0GTS1-F1
#
_cell.length_a   1.000
_cell.length_b   1.000
_cell.length_c   1.000
_cell.angle_alpha   90.00
_cell.angle_beta   90.00
_cell.angle_gamma   90.00
#
_symmetry.space_group_name_H-M   'P 1'
#
loop_
_entity.id
_entity.type
_entity.pdbx_description
1 polymer ?
#
loop_
_entity_poly.entity_id
_entity_poly.type
_entity_poly.pdbx_seq_one_letter_code
_entity_poly.pdbx_strand_id
1 'polypeptide(L)'
;MAMAALRREGRRSLAPLISPHPINAARSSLVPAEDQALYGVRSISTQVVRNRMKSVKNIQKITKAMKMVAASKLRAIQTRAENSRGLWQPFTALLGDTPSVDVKKNVIVTVSSDKGLCGGINSTSVKISRALHKLNSGPDKESKYVILGEKAKAQMIRDSKKDIELSITELQKNPLNYTQVSVLADDILKNVEFDALRIIFNKFQSVVSFIPTVATVLSPEVVERESESGGKVGDLDAYEIEGGETKSEILQNLAEYQFSCVLFNAVLENACSEQGARMSAMDSSSRNAGEMLDRLTLTYNRPMDIVSPPICYAIVQVRSYGQLGCIDATPGNHGSCWTIRLRSIKKGLNTKMIPGIERDTRERERERETASGGVGLRLLSLMR
;
A
#
# COMPACT_ATOMS: atom_id res chain seq x y z
N MET A 1 -38.99 -17.85 -47.22
CA MET A 1 -39.06 -19.30 -47.52
C MET A 1 -37.88 -19.98 -46.84
N ALA A 2 -38.16 -20.99 -45.99
CA ALA A 2 -37.38 -22.20 -45.65
C ALA A 2 -35.84 -22.07 -45.45
N MET A 3 -35.14 -22.68 -44.48
CA MET A 3 -35.41 -23.79 -43.55
C MET A 3 -34.14 -24.00 -42.68
N ALA A 4 -34.35 -24.51 -41.45
CA ALA A 4 -33.58 -25.52 -40.68
C ALA A 4 -32.03 -25.43 -40.57
N ALA A 5 -31.43 -25.24 -39.39
CA ALA A 5 -31.23 -26.18 -38.26
C ALA A 5 -30.11 -27.23 -38.46
N LEU A 6 -29.17 -27.30 -37.50
CA LEU A 6 -28.32 -28.45 -37.03
C LEU A 6 -27.18 -27.86 -36.17
N ARG A 7 -27.22 -27.78 -34.83
CA ARG A 7 -27.21 -28.83 -33.78
C ARG A 7 -26.08 -29.87 -33.95
N ARG A 8 -24.99 -29.71 -33.18
CA ARG A 8 -24.04 -30.78 -32.84
C ARG A 8 -23.92 -30.90 -31.32
N GLU A 9 -24.44 -32.01 -30.80
CA GLU A 9 -24.19 -32.53 -29.45
C GLU A 9 -22.88 -33.32 -29.44
N GLY A 10 -22.17 -33.27 -28.31
CA GLY A 10 -21.09 -34.19 -27.96
C GLY A 10 -21.29 -34.69 -26.54
N ARG A 11 -22.11 -35.74 -26.38
CA ARG A 11 -22.35 -36.46 -25.11
C ARG A 11 -21.18 -37.38 -24.79
N ARG A 12 -20.83 -37.41 -23.50
CA ARG A 12 -19.98 -38.38 -22.82
C ARG A 12 -20.57 -39.78 -22.93
N SER A 13 -19.71 -40.77 -23.13
CA SER A 13 -20.00 -42.20 -23.14
C SER A 13 -20.25 -42.75 -21.72
N LEU A 14 -21.27 -43.61 -21.65
CA LEU A 14 -21.59 -44.56 -20.58
C LEU A 14 -21.68 -45.94 -21.24
N ALA A 15 -21.17 -47.00 -20.61
CA ALA A 15 -21.65 -48.39 -20.69
C ALA A 15 -20.92 -49.30 -19.62
N PRO A 16 -21.37 -50.53 -19.29
CA PRO A 16 -22.45 -50.78 -18.31
C PRO A 16 -22.34 -52.09 -17.44
N LEU A 17 -23.27 -52.24 -16.47
CA LEU A 17 -23.90 -53.47 -15.85
C LEU A 17 -23.03 -54.40 -14.94
N ILE A 18 -23.49 -54.87 -13.76
CA ILE A 18 -24.55 -55.89 -13.49
C ILE A 18 -25.05 -55.80 -12.00
N SER A 19 -26.35 -56.05 -11.75
CA SER A 19 -27.13 -56.10 -10.48
C SER A 19 -27.13 -57.51 -9.80
N PRO A 20 -27.91 -57.90 -8.74
CA PRO A 20 -28.98 -57.21 -7.96
C PRO A 20 -28.97 -57.40 -6.39
N HIS A 21 -29.91 -56.73 -5.69
CA HIS A 21 -30.16 -56.73 -4.22
C HIS A 21 -30.76 -58.05 -3.63
N PRO A 22 -30.90 -58.24 -2.29
CA PRO A 22 -32.05 -57.68 -1.54
C PRO A 22 -31.78 -57.12 -0.11
N ILE A 23 -32.60 -56.11 0.18
CA ILE A 23 -33.11 -55.52 1.42
C ILE A 23 -33.12 -56.43 2.68
N ASN A 24 -32.70 -55.88 3.83
CA ASN A 24 -33.38 -56.12 5.12
C ASN A 24 -33.19 -54.94 6.08
N ALA A 25 -34.31 -54.42 6.58
CA ALA A 25 -34.41 -53.36 7.56
C ALA A 25 -34.45 -53.95 8.99
N ALA A 26 -33.76 -53.32 9.94
CA ALA A 26 -34.04 -53.47 11.36
C ALA A 26 -33.73 -52.17 12.12
N ARG A 27 -34.65 -51.82 13.01
CA ARG A 27 -34.80 -50.58 13.79
C ARG A 27 -33.84 -50.45 14.98
N SER A 28 -33.79 -49.21 15.48
CA SER A 28 -33.42 -48.76 16.84
C SER A 28 -31.92 -48.69 17.11
N SER A 29 -31.36 -47.65 17.73
CA SER A 29 -31.87 -46.83 18.83
C SER A 29 -31.35 -45.38 18.76
N LEU A 30 -32.22 -44.45 19.19
CA LEU A 30 -31.87 -43.07 19.54
C LEU A 30 -31.03 -43.08 20.83
N VAL A 31 -29.86 -42.46 20.80
CA VAL A 31 -29.11 -42.00 21.98
C VAL A 31 -28.87 -40.48 21.78
N PRO A 32 -29.09 -39.63 22.80
CA PRO A 32 -29.05 -38.18 22.63
C PRO A 32 -27.63 -37.67 22.47
N ALA A 33 -27.52 -36.55 21.76
CA ALA A 33 -26.32 -35.75 21.61
C ALA A 33 -25.78 -35.28 22.96
N GLU A 34 -24.53 -35.60 23.27
CA GLU A 34 -23.69 -34.82 24.20
C GLU A 34 -22.20 -35.08 23.91
N ASP A 35 -21.47 -33.97 23.72
CA ASP A 35 -20.02 -33.81 23.80
C ASP A 35 -19.10 -34.75 23.02
N GLN A 36 -19.17 -34.67 21.69
CA GLN A 36 -17.97 -34.86 20.87
C GLN A 36 -17.29 -33.51 20.65
N ALA A 37 -16.38 -33.20 21.56
CA ALA A 37 -15.39 -32.15 21.37
C ALA A 37 -14.77 -32.29 19.97
N LEU A 38 -14.97 -31.27 19.14
CA LEU A 38 -14.33 -31.08 17.85
C LEU A 38 -12.82 -30.90 18.05
N TYR A 39 -12.11 -31.99 18.35
CA TYR A 39 -10.66 -32.13 18.28
C TYR A 39 -10.24 -32.16 16.80
N GLY A 40 -10.43 -31.05 16.11
CA GLY A 40 -10.08 -30.92 14.69
C GLY A 40 -9.62 -29.52 14.29
N VAL A 41 -9.67 -28.53 15.19
CA VAL A 41 -9.07 -27.23 14.94
C VAL A 41 -7.61 -27.32 15.34
N ARG A 42 -6.70 -27.43 14.34
CA ARG A 42 -5.26 -27.27 14.55
C ARG A 42 -5.04 -26.01 15.39
N SER A 43 -4.76 -26.17 16.68
CA SER A 43 -4.49 -25.06 17.58
C SER A 43 -3.20 -24.40 17.11
N ILE A 44 -3.31 -23.25 16.44
CA ILE A 44 -2.15 -22.43 16.10
C ILE A 44 -1.44 -22.13 17.43
N SER A 45 -0.15 -22.46 17.51
CA SER A 45 0.66 -22.15 18.68
C SER A 45 0.52 -20.67 19.05
N THR A 46 0.16 -20.40 20.31
CA THR A 46 -0.06 -19.04 20.84
C THR A 46 1.18 -18.15 20.66
N GLN A 47 2.37 -18.75 20.62
CA GLN A 47 3.63 -18.06 20.35
C GLN A 47 3.71 -17.54 18.90
N VAL A 48 3.21 -18.31 17.92
CA VAL A 48 3.18 -17.90 16.51
C VAL A 48 2.25 -16.70 16.32
N VAL A 49 1.07 -16.73 16.96
CA VAL A 49 0.12 -15.60 16.94
C VAL A 49 0.73 -14.37 17.60
N ARG A 50 1.38 -14.53 18.76
CA ARG A 50 2.07 -13.44 19.47
C ARG A 50 3.16 -12.80 18.61
N ASN A 51 3.96 -13.61 17.92
CA ASN A 51 5.01 -13.10 17.04
C ASN A 51 4.42 -12.33 15.84
N ARG A 52 3.35 -12.86 15.23
CA ARG A 52 2.63 -12.15 14.17
C ARG A 52 2.06 -10.81 14.64
N MET A 53 1.47 -10.75 15.83
CA MET A 53 0.98 -9.50 16.41
C MET A 53 2.09 -8.46 16.57
N LYS A 54 3.28 -8.87 17.06
CA LYS A 54 4.45 -7.98 17.16
C LYS A 54 4.86 -7.45 15.79
N SER A 55 4.94 -8.31 14.77
CA SER A 55 5.29 -7.90 13.41
C SER A 55 4.28 -6.92 12.82
N VAL A 56 2.96 -7.19 12.93
CA VAL A 56 1.91 -6.30 12.43
C VAL A 56 1.93 -4.95 13.15
N LYS A 57 2.15 -4.94 14.47
CA LYS A 57 2.29 -3.71 15.25
C LYS A 57 3.49 -2.87 14.80
N ASN A 58 4.62 -3.50 14.47
CA ASN A 58 5.79 -2.81 13.94
C ASN A 58 5.52 -2.23 12.54
N ILE A 59 4.87 -3.00 11.65
CA ILE A 59 4.44 -2.53 10.33
C ILE A 59 3.49 -1.33 10.47
N GLN A 60 2.55 -1.37 11.42
CA GLN A 60 1.64 -0.25 11.68
C GLN A 60 2.39 1.02 12.13
N LYS A 61 3.40 0.89 13.01
CA LYS A 61 4.23 2.02 13.44
C LYS A 61 5.04 2.61 12.27
N ILE A 62 5.65 1.75 11.46
CA ILE A 62 6.45 2.16 10.29
C ILE A 62 5.55 2.89 9.29
N THR A 63 4.37 2.35 8.96
CA THR A 63 3.43 2.99 8.03
C THR A 63 2.90 4.33 8.55
N LYS A 64 2.61 4.46 9.85
CA LYS A 64 2.26 5.75 10.47
C LYS A 64 3.39 6.77 10.37
N ALA A 65 4.63 6.36 10.66
CA ALA A 65 5.78 7.24 10.52
C ALA A 65 6.00 7.65 9.06
N MET A 66 5.94 6.71 8.12
CA MET A 66 6.06 6.98 6.69
C MET A 66 4.97 7.90 6.15
N LYS A 67 3.73 7.80 6.65
CA LYS A 67 2.65 8.75 6.34
C LYS A 67 3.06 10.17 6.73
N MET A 68 3.58 10.37 7.95
CA MET A 68 4.03 11.68 8.43
C MET A 68 5.24 12.22 7.66
N VAL A 69 6.19 11.34 7.29
CA VAL A 69 7.34 11.72 6.45
C VAL A 69 6.88 12.17 5.06
N ALA A 70 5.96 11.44 4.44
CA ALA A 70 5.39 11.81 3.15
C ALA A 70 4.61 13.13 3.23
N ALA A 71 3.83 13.33 4.30
CA ALA A 71 3.10 14.58 4.55
C ALA A 71 4.02 15.80 4.65
N SER A 72 5.13 15.67 5.39
CA SER A 72 6.12 16.73 5.54
C SER A 72 6.78 17.09 4.19
N LYS A 73 7.18 16.07 3.43
CA LYS A 73 7.76 16.26 2.09
C LYS A 73 6.77 16.85 1.09
N LEU A 74 5.52 16.42 1.13
CA LEU A 74 4.46 16.95 0.27
C LEU A 74 4.32 18.46 0.46
N ARG A 75 4.26 18.95 1.71
CA ARG A 75 4.17 20.39 1.98
C ARG A 75 5.35 21.18 1.40
N ALA A 76 6.56 20.65 1.54
CA ALA A 76 7.78 21.30 1.02
C ALA A 76 7.85 21.33 -0.51
N ILE A 77 7.30 20.30 -1.18
CA ILE A 77 7.29 20.22 -2.66
C ILE A 77 6.09 20.97 -3.24
N GLN A 78 4.95 20.98 -2.54
CA GLN A 78 3.73 21.65 -2.99
C GLN A 78 3.96 23.14 -3.22
N THR A 79 4.62 23.84 -2.28
CA THR A 79 4.95 25.26 -2.45
C THR A 79 5.83 25.51 -3.67
N ARG A 80 6.74 24.59 -3.97
CA ARG A 80 7.61 24.68 -5.17
C ARG A 80 6.84 24.41 -6.46
N ALA A 81 5.93 23.43 -6.46
CA ALA A 81 5.09 23.10 -7.60
C ALA A 81 4.07 24.22 -7.90
N GLU A 82 3.52 24.86 -6.87
CA GLU A 82 2.65 26.03 -7.05
C GLU A 82 3.42 27.21 -7.66
N ASN A 83 4.64 27.47 -7.17
CA ASN A 83 5.50 28.52 -7.74
C ASN A 83 5.95 28.23 -9.17
N SER A 84 6.12 26.95 -9.56
CA SER A 84 6.53 26.59 -10.92
C SER A 84 5.42 26.74 -11.96
N ARG A 85 4.15 26.78 -11.55
CA ARG A 85 3.02 26.90 -12.49
C ARG A 85 3.06 28.18 -13.32
N GLY A 86 3.56 29.28 -12.75
CA GLY A 86 3.68 30.55 -13.46
C GLY A 86 4.75 30.57 -14.57
N LEU A 87 5.68 29.61 -14.57
CA LEU A 87 6.79 29.59 -15.55
C LEU A 87 6.36 29.07 -16.92
N TRP A 88 5.45 28.10 -16.99
CA TRP A 88 5.09 27.45 -18.26
C TRP A 88 3.85 28.06 -18.93
N GLN A 89 3.00 28.75 -18.17
CA GLN A 89 1.76 29.38 -18.67
C GLN A 89 1.99 30.39 -19.81
N PRO A 90 3.03 31.26 -19.77
CA PRO A 90 3.29 32.19 -20.87
C PRO A 90 3.58 31.48 -22.19
N PHE A 91 4.30 30.35 -22.14
CA PHE A 91 4.59 29.56 -23.34
C PHE A 91 3.34 28.92 -23.93
N THR A 92 2.44 28.42 -23.10
CA THR A 92 1.15 27.89 -23.59
C THR A 92 0.25 28.99 -24.13
N ALA A 93 0.33 30.22 -23.60
CA ALA A 93 -0.39 31.36 -24.16
C ALA A 93 0.16 31.78 -25.53
N LEU A 94 1.50 31.75 -25.69
CA LEU A 94 2.18 32.15 -26.92
C LEU A 94 2.10 31.11 -28.04
N LEU A 95 2.39 29.84 -27.71
CA LEU A 95 2.50 28.74 -28.69
C LEU A 95 1.25 27.87 -28.76
N GLY A 96 0.28 28.08 -27.87
CA GLY A 96 -0.91 27.24 -27.77
C GLY A 96 -0.63 25.84 -27.21
N ASP A 97 -1.70 25.06 -27.08
CA ASP A 97 -1.62 23.64 -26.74
C ASP A 97 -2.20 22.84 -27.92
N THR A 98 -1.33 22.15 -28.66
CA THR A 98 -1.70 21.30 -29.80
C THR A 98 -1.40 19.83 -29.50
N PRO A 99 -2.26 19.15 -28.72
CA PRO A 99 -2.03 17.75 -28.37
C PRO A 99 -2.25 16.77 -29.54
N SER A 100 -2.91 17.21 -30.62
CA SER A 100 -3.35 16.33 -31.72
C SER A 100 -2.49 16.43 -32.99
N VAL A 101 -1.30 17.04 -32.92
CA VAL A 101 -0.41 17.12 -34.09
C VAL A 101 0.05 15.73 -34.49
N ASP A 102 -0.14 15.41 -35.76
CA ASP A 102 0.32 14.16 -36.33
C ASP A 102 1.73 14.34 -36.90
N VAL A 103 2.71 13.72 -36.24
CA VAL A 103 4.13 13.82 -36.63
C VAL A 103 4.75 12.45 -36.86
N LYS A 104 5.83 12.43 -37.64
CA LYS A 104 6.57 11.21 -37.99
C LYS A 104 7.40 10.71 -36.82
N LYS A 105 8.15 11.59 -36.13
CA LYS A 105 8.98 11.23 -34.97
C LYS A 105 8.35 11.72 -33.66
N ASN A 106 7.75 10.79 -32.91
CA ASN A 106 7.16 11.06 -31.60
C ASN A 106 8.07 10.57 -30.48
N VAL A 107 8.33 11.43 -29.51
CA VAL A 107 9.08 11.07 -28.30
C VAL A 107 8.19 11.20 -27.09
N ILE A 108 8.00 10.10 -26.38
CA ILE A 108 7.15 10.04 -25.19
C ILE A 108 8.05 10.07 -23.95
N VAL A 109 8.06 11.22 -23.26
CA VAL A 109 8.74 11.38 -21.98
C VAL A 109 7.81 10.95 -20.86
N THR A 110 8.10 9.81 -20.23
CA THR A 110 7.28 9.29 -19.12
C THR A 110 7.92 9.65 -17.79
N VAL A 111 7.27 10.54 -17.03
CA VAL A 111 7.72 10.94 -15.70
C VAL A 111 7.16 10.00 -14.63
N SER A 112 8.06 9.39 -13.85
CA SER A 112 7.74 8.43 -12.79
C SER A 112 8.62 8.65 -11.55
N SER A 113 8.38 7.85 -10.50
CA SER A 113 9.18 7.89 -9.28
C SER A 113 10.30 6.84 -9.27
N ASP A 114 11.36 7.11 -8.50
CA ASP A 114 12.40 6.12 -8.20
C ASP A 114 11.94 5.17 -7.08
N LYS A 115 11.24 5.73 -6.09
CA LYS A 115 10.78 5.00 -4.91
C LYS A 115 9.42 4.38 -5.14
N GLY A 116 9.22 3.20 -4.54
CA GLY A 116 7.91 2.53 -4.51
C GLY A 116 6.96 3.12 -3.48
N LEU A 117 5.91 2.34 -3.17
CA LEU A 117 4.91 2.63 -2.14
C LEU A 117 4.08 3.91 -2.40
N CYS A 118 3.98 4.35 -3.65
CA CYS A 118 3.19 5.49 -4.11
C CYS A 118 1.83 5.07 -4.72
N GLY A 119 1.33 3.88 -4.36
CA GLY A 119 0.08 3.34 -4.90
C GLY A 119 0.16 3.08 -6.41
N GLY A 120 -0.85 3.57 -7.15
CA GLY A 120 -1.03 3.32 -8.58
C GLY A 120 -0.49 4.42 -9.52
N ILE A 121 0.23 5.42 -9.01
CA ILE A 121 0.69 6.57 -9.82
C ILE A 121 1.55 6.13 -11.01
N ASN A 122 2.62 5.37 -10.74
CA ASN A 122 3.55 4.95 -11.79
C ASN A 122 2.86 4.07 -12.85
N SER A 123 1.98 3.17 -12.42
CA SER A 123 1.23 2.30 -13.33
C SER A 123 0.26 3.09 -14.21
N THR A 124 -0.28 4.21 -13.71
CA THR A 124 -1.17 5.09 -14.47
C THR A 124 -0.39 5.85 -15.55
N SER A 125 0.76 6.44 -15.20
CA SER A 125 1.66 7.08 -16.18
C SER A 125 2.08 6.11 -17.29
N VAL A 126 2.51 4.89 -16.92
CA VAL A 126 2.92 3.86 -17.89
C VAL A 126 1.75 3.41 -18.76
N LYS A 127 0.53 3.28 -18.20
CA LYS A 127 -0.66 2.92 -18.99
C LYS A 127 -0.97 3.96 -20.06
N ILE A 128 -0.87 5.24 -19.74
CA ILE A 128 -1.12 6.34 -20.68
C ILE A 128 -0.01 6.43 -21.72
N SER A 129 1.24 6.23 -21.30
CA SER A 129 2.41 6.13 -22.19
C SER A 129 2.22 5.05 -23.26
N ARG A 130 1.81 3.85 -22.84
CA ARG A 130 1.47 2.77 -23.79
C ARG A 130 0.28 3.10 -24.68
N ALA A 131 -0.73 3.81 -24.17
CA ALA A 131 -1.90 4.19 -24.96
C ALA A 131 -1.49 5.19 -26.06
N LEU A 132 -0.71 6.21 -25.72
CA LEU A 132 -0.18 7.17 -26.70
C LEU A 132 0.73 6.51 -27.73
N HIS A 133 1.61 5.61 -27.30
CA HIS A 133 2.45 4.88 -28.24
C HIS A 133 1.61 4.07 -29.23
N LYS A 134 0.53 3.42 -28.79
CA LYS A 134 -0.37 2.68 -29.69
C LYS A 134 -1.13 3.60 -30.65
N LEU A 135 -1.56 4.77 -30.20
CA LEU A 135 -2.24 5.75 -31.05
C LEU A 135 -1.31 6.32 -32.13
N ASN A 136 -0.02 6.46 -31.80
CA ASN A 136 0.98 7.02 -32.68
C ASN A 136 1.81 5.95 -33.42
N SER A 137 1.49 4.67 -33.24
CA SER A 137 2.11 3.56 -33.98
C SER A 137 1.46 3.44 -35.37
N GLY A 138 2.16 3.86 -36.41
CA GLY A 138 1.75 3.72 -37.82
C GLY A 138 2.94 3.31 -38.69
N PRO A 139 2.70 2.86 -39.94
CA PRO A 139 3.76 2.34 -40.83
C PRO A 139 4.89 3.36 -41.09
N ASP A 140 4.58 4.66 -41.05
CA ASP A 140 5.54 5.75 -41.28
C ASP A 140 5.89 6.54 -40.00
N LYS A 141 5.49 6.06 -38.81
CA LYS A 141 5.66 6.79 -37.54
C LYS A 141 6.58 6.04 -36.60
N GLU A 142 7.65 6.71 -36.21
CA GLU A 142 8.59 6.22 -35.21
C GLU A 142 8.23 6.82 -33.84
N SER A 143 7.98 5.96 -32.85
CA SER A 143 7.67 6.36 -31.48
C SER A 143 8.74 5.86 -30.53
N LYS A 144 9.43 6.77 -29.85
CA LYS A 144 10.51 6.48 -28.91
C LYS A 144 10.13 6.87 -27.49
N TYR A 145 10.70 6.19 -26.52
CA TYR A 145 10.49 6.46 -25.09
C TYR A 145 11.73 7.04 -24.44
N VAL A 146 11.49 8.09 -23.67
CA VAL A 146 12.43 8.62 -22.69
C VAL A 146 11.80 8.44 -21.32
N ILE A 147 12.50 7.75 -20.43
CA ILE A 147 11.95 7.39 -19.12
C ILE A 147 12.68 8.17 -18.04
N LEU A 148 11.90 8.92 -17.26
CA LEU A 148 12.35 9.57 -16.04
C LEU A 148 11.88 8.76 -14.83
N GLY A 149 12.83 8.15 -14.13
CA GLY A 149 12.60 7.37 -12.91
C GLY A 149 12.67 5.85 -13.12
N GLU A 150 13.14 5.15 -12.08
CA GLU A 150 13.41 3.71 -12.16
C GLU A 150 12.14 2.84 -12.27
N LYS A 151 11.01 3.27 -11.69
CA LYS A 151 9.80 2.43 -11.65
C LYS A 151 9.11 2.30 -13.00
N ALA A 152 9.07 3.35 -13.82
CA ALA A 152 8.55 3.21 -15.19
C ALA A 152 9.46 2.32 -16.04
N LYS A 153 10.78 2.46 -15.91
CA LYS A 153 11.76 1.61 -16.62
C LYS A 153 11.52 0.14 -16.32
N ALA A 154 11.37 -0.22 -15.05
CA ALA A 154 11.10 -1.59 -14.63
C ALA A 154 9.78 -2.16 -15.20
N GLN A 155 8.75 -1.33 -15.42
CA GLN A 155 7.48 -1.77 -16.00
C GLN A 155 7.53 -1.88 -17.53
N MET A 156 8.25 -0.98 -18.21
CA MET A 156 8.27 -0.88 -19.67
C MET A 156 9.33 -1.78 -20.32
N ILE A 157 10.40 -2.15 -19.60
CA ILE A 157 11.49 -2.99 -20.13
C ILE A 157 11.02 -4.35 -20.65
N ARG A 158 9.87 -4.87 -20.17
CA ARG A 158 9.31 -6.14 -20.63
C ARG A 158 8.57 -6.01 -21.96
N ASP A 159 7.91 -4.88 -22.17
CA ASP A 159 6.98 -4.69 -23.28
C ASP A 159 7.65 -4.00 -24.48
N SER A 160 8.45 -2.96 -24.21
CA SER A 160 8.94 -2.02 -25.23
C SER A 160 10.43 -1.72 -25.06
N LYS A 161 11.26 -2.76 -24.85
CA LYS A 161 12.70 -2.60 -24.63
C LYS A 161 13.42 -1.92 -25.81
N LYS A 162 12.97 -2.20 -27.02
CA LYS A 162 13.59 -1.73 -28.26
C LYS A 162 13.38 -0.22 -28.49
N ASP A 163 12.28 0.30 -27.98
CA ASP A 163 11.85 1.67 -28.23
C ASP A 163 12.31 2.63 -27.13
N ILE A 164 13.07 2.15 -26.13
CA ILE A 164 13.62 2.97 -25.04
C ILE A 164 15.01 3.46 -25.45
N GLU A 165 15.16 4.76 -25.66
CA GLU A 165 16.44 5.37 -25.99
C GLU A 165 17.20 5.81 -24.74
N LEU A 166 16.52 6.55 -23.86
CA LEU A 166 17.13 7.15 -22.69
C LEU A 166 16.35 6.80 -21.43
N SER A 167 17.08 6.47 -20.38
CA SER A 167 16.52 6.27 -19.04
C SER A 167 17.35 7.02 -18.02
N ILE A 168 16.73 7.98 -17.33
CA ILE A 168 17.34 8.78 -16.28
C ILE A 168 16.78 8.31 -14.93
N THR A 169 17.66 8.11 -13.95
CA THR A 169 17.32 7.64 -12.60
C THR A 169 17.86 8.58 -11.53
N GLU A 170 17.40 8.43 -10.30
CA GLU A 170 17.85 9.22 -9.12
C GLU A 170 17.43 10.71 -9.12
N LEU A 171 16.33 11.05 -9.78
CA LEU A 171 15.77 12.40 -9.81
C LEU A 171 15.41 12.94 -8.42
N GLN A 172 15.05 12.05 -7.49
CA GLN A 172 14.40 12.43 -6.22
C GLN A 172 15.32 12.30 -4.99
N LYS A 173 16.63 12.15 -5.22
CA LYS A 173 17.62 12.01 -4.14
C LYS A 173 17.87 13.34 -3.45
N ASN A 174 17.97 14.41 -4.23
CA ASN A 174 18.16 15.79 -3.79
C ASN A 174 16.87 16.61 -3.99
N PRO A 175 16.71 17.76 -3.31
CA PRO A 175 15.66 18.71 -3.66
C PRO A 175 15.78 19.08 -5.15
N LEU A 176 14.68 18.94 -5.87
CA LEU A 176 14.60 19.26 -7.30
C LEU A 176 14.87 20.76 -7.50
N ASN A 177 15.90 21.04 -8.32
CA ASN A 177 16.30 22.37 -8.73
C ASN A 177 16.18 22.51 -10.26
N TYR A 178 15.95 23.73 -10.74
CA TYR A 178 15.83 24.00 -12.17
C TYR A 178 17.11 23.60 -12.93
N THR A 179 18.28 23.90 -12.37
CA THR A 179 19.59 23.57 -12.98
C THR A 179 19.81 22.08 -13.20
N GLN A 180 19.24 21.22 -12.35
CA GLN A 180 19.32 19.78 -12.57
C GLN A 180 18.42 19.35 -13.72
N VAL A 181 17.21 19.91 -13.79
CA VAL A 181 16.27 19.58 -14.85
C VAL A 181 16.70 20.15 -16.20
N SER A 182 17.36 21.31 -16.24
CA SER A 182 17.91 21.87 -17.48
C SER A 182 19.01 20.97 -18.07
N VAL A 183 19.92 20.46 -17.24
CA VAL A 183 20.93 19.47 -17.70
C VAL A 183 20.27 18.21 -18.27
N LEU A 184 19.20 17.73 -17.62
CA LEU A 184 18.45 16.58 -18.13
C LEU A 184 17.69 16.89 -19.42
N ALA A 185 17.19 18.12 -19.56
CA ALA A 185 16.55 18.57 -20.79
C ALA A 185 17.58 18.59 -21.93
N ASP A 186 18.76 19.18 -21.71
CA ASP A 186 19.85 19.21 -22.68
C ASP A 186 20.29 17.80 -23.10
N ASP A 187 20.40 16.87 -22.15
CA ASP A 187 20.75 15.48 -22.42
C ASP A 187 19.66 14.77 -23.26
N ILE A 188 18.38 15.09 -23.06
CA ILE A 188 17.28 14.56 -23.87
C ILE A 188 17.36 15.14 -25.29
N LEU A 189 17.55 16.46 -25.42
CA LEU A 189 17.62 17.15 -26.70
C LEU A 189 18.80 16.68 -27.56
N LYS A 190 19.96 16.38 -26.96
CA LYS A 190 21.15 15.92 -27.69
C LYS A 190 21.07 14.49 -28.20
N ASN A 191 20.43 13.61 -27.44
CA ASN A 191 20.45 12.16 -27.71
C ASN A 191 19.26 11.71 -28.58
N VAL A 192 18.24 12.55 -28.71
CA VAL A 192 16.97 12.17 -29.32
C VAL A 192 16.55 13.19 -30.36
N GLU A 193 16.36 12.73 -31.60
CA GLU A 193 15.69 13.51 -32.64
C GLU A 193 14.17 13.42 -32.47
N PHE A 194 13.48 14.56 -32.37
CA PHE A 194 12.04 14.63 -32.16
C PHE A 194 11.37 15.65 -33.06
N ASP A 195 10.15 15.33 -33.52
CA ASP A 195 9.24 16.29 -34.15
C ASP A 195 8.23 16.79 -33.12
N ALA A 196 7.71 15.89 -32.28
CA ALA A 196 6.86 16.21 -31.13
C ALA A 196 7.27 15.41 -29.90
N LEU A 197 7.39 16.12 -28.79
CA LEU A 197 7.80 15.60 -27.50
C LEU A 197 6.60 15.67 -26.53
N ARG A 198 6.13 14.50 -26.12
CA ARG A 198 4.91 14.31 -25.32
C ARG A 198 5.32 13.92 -23.90
N ILE A 199 5.19 14.87 -22.97
CA ILE A 199 5.57 14.71 -21.57
C ILE A 199 4.36 14.25 -20.77
N ILE A 200 4.45 13.06 -20.19
CA ILE A 200 3.41 12.46 -19.38
C ILE A 200 3.78 12.60 -17.92
N PHE A 201 2.94 13.30 -17.17
CA PHE A 201 3.10 13.49 -15.73
C PHE A 201 1.75 13.51 -15.03
N ASN A 202 1.76 13.43 -13.71
CA ASN A 202 0.55 13.53 -12.91
C ASN A 202 0.44 14.93 -12.33
N LYS A 203 -0.58 15.68 -12.76
CA LYS A 203 -0.92 16.99 -12.21
C LYS A 203 -1.54 16.83 -10.83
N PHE A 204 -0.96 17.49 -9.84
CA PHE A 204 -1.44 17.50 -8.47
C PHE A 204 -2.67 18.41 -8.36
N GLN A 205 -3.83 17.83 -8.04
CA GLN A 205 -5.05 18.57 -7.70
C GLN A 205 -5.26 18.59 -6.20
N SER A 206 -5.19 17.41 -5.57
CA SER A 206 -5.25 17.28 -4.13
C SER A 206 -4.46 16.05 -3.67
N VAL A 207 -4.30 15.90 -2.37
CA VAL A 207 -3.67 14.72 -1.75
C VAL A 207 -4.28 13.39 -2.23
N VAL A 208 -5.57 13.40 -2.56
CA VAL A 208 -6.32 12.20 -2.95
C VAL A 208 -6.44 12.09 -4.46
N SER A 209 -6.55 13.21 -5.17
CA SER A 209 -6.80 13.24 -6.61
C SER A 209 -5.62 13.81 -7.38
N PHE A 210 -5.13 13.05 -8.34
CA PHE A 210 -4.14 13.44 -9.33
C PHE A 210 -4.69 13.12 -10.72
N ILE A 211 -4.50 14.04 -11.66
CA ILE A 211 -4.97 13.86 -13.03
C ILE A 211 -3.73 13.62 -13.89
N PRO A 212 -3.63 12.48 -14.58
CA PRO A 212 -2.54 12.29 -15.51
C PRO A 212 -2.75 13.20 -16.73
N THR A 213 -1.76 14.02 -17.02
CA THR A 213 -1.79 15.03 -18.08
C THR A 213 -0.65 14.79 -19.05
N VAL A 214 -0.91 15.12 -20.31
CA VAL A 214 0.07 15.04 -21.40
C VAL A 214 0.31 16.46 -21.87
N ALA A 215 1.53 16.96 -21.69
CA ALA A 215 1.96 18.22 -22.30
C ALA A 215 2.69 17.90 -23.59
N THR A 216 2.43 18.69 -24.64
CA THR A 216 3.08 18.54 -25.95
C THR A 216 4.02 19.71 -26.16
N VAL A 217 5.26 19.42 -26.51
CA VAL A 217 6.26 20.39 -26.95
C VAL A 217 6.66 20.02 -28.37
N LEU A 218 6.60 20.97 -29.28
CA LEU A 218 6.91 20.76 -30.68
C LEU A 218 8.35 21.16 -30.98
N SER A 219 8.95 20.52 -31.98
CA SER A 219 10.22 20.93 -32.55
C SER A 219 10.08 22.27 -33.29
N PRO A 220 11.10 23.15 -33.29
CA PRO A 220 11.04 24.45 -33.96
C PRO A 220 10.63 24.35 -35.43
N GLU A 221 11.11 23.34 -36.17
CA GLU A 221 10.71 23.15 -37.58
C GLU A 221 9.21 22.87 -37.75
N VAL A 222 8.62 22.17 -36.79
CA VAL A 222 7.18 21.85 -36.81
C VAL A 222 6.38 23.07 -36.37
N VAL A 223 6.88 23.83 -35.39
CA VAL A 223 6.27 25.09 -34.96
C VAL A 223 6.20 26.09 -36.12
N GLU A 224 7.26 26.20 -36.92
CA GLU A 224 7.28 27.05 -38.12
C GLU A 224 6.26 26.57 -39.18
N ARG A 225 6.16 25.27 -39.43
CA ARG A 225 5.12 24.74 -40.35
C ARG A 225 3.70 24.92 -39.83
N GLU A 226 3.49 24.82 -38.52
CA GLU A 226 2.18 25.03 -37.89
C GLU A 226 1.78 26.51 -37.83
N SER A 227 2.75 27.42 -37.71
CA SER A 227 2.48 28.87 -37.79
C SER A 227 2.12 29.29 -39.22
N GLU A 228 2.80 28.76 -40.24
CA GLU A 228 2.51 29.01 -41.65
C GLU A 228 1.15 28.48 -42.11
N SER A 229 0.64 27.41 -41.49
CA SER A 229 -0.65 26.78 -41.84
C SER A 229 -1.88 27.43 -41.18
N GLY A 230 -1.70 28.54 -40.46
CA GLY A 230 -2.79 29.34 -39.89
C GLY A 230 -3.42 28.74 -38.63
N GLY A 231 -2.67 27.92 -37.87
CA GLY A 231 -3.06 27.49 -36.53
C GLY A 231 -3.06 28.64 -35.52
N LYS A 232 -3.47 28.37 -34.27
CA LYS A 232 -3.38 29.36 -33.14
C LYS A 232 -1.96 29.87 -32.85
N VAL A 233 -0.94 29.27 -33.48
CA VAL A 233 0.47 29.67 -33.46
C VAL A 233 0.75 30.83 -34.42
N GLY A 234 -0.21 31.21 -35.28
CA GLY A 234 -0.09 32.28 -36.27
C GLY A 234 -0.03 33.71 -35.70
N ASP A 235 -0.18 33.90 -34.39
CA ASP A 235 -0.04 35.21 -33.74
C ASP A 235 1.42 35.58 -33.46
N LEU A 236 2.38 34.69 -33.77
CA LEU A 236 3.81 34.97 -33.62
C LEU A 236 4.29 36.12 -34.52
N ASP A 237 3.62 36.37 -35.65
CA ASP A 237 3.94 37.50 -36.54
C ASP A 237 3.47 38.85 -35.98
N ALA A 238 2.64 38.85 -34.93
CA ALA A 238 2.25 40.07 -34.21
C ALA A 238 3.34 40.57 -33.24
N TYR A 239 4.38 39.76 -32.98
CA TYR A 239 5.47 40.10 -32.09
C TYR A 239 6.67 40.63 -32.86
N GLU A 240 7.12 41.83 -32.51
CA GLU A 240 8.38 42.38 -32.98
C GLU A 240 9.53 41.73 -32.22
N ILE A 241 10.51 41.19 -32.97
CA ILE A 241 11.65 40.48 -32.40
C ILE A 241 12.77 41.47 -32.14
N GLU A 242 13.03 41.73 -30.87
CA GLU A 242 14.14 42.57 -30.41
C GLU A 242 15.45 41.75 -30.42
N GLY A 243 16.33 41.99 -31.39
CA GLY A 243 17.65 41.35 -31.47
C GLY A 243 18.27 41.38 -32.87
N GLY A 244 19.59 41.21 -32.96
CA GLY A 244 20.31 41.06 -34.23
C GLY A 244 20.30 39.62 -34.78
N GLU A 245 19.61 38.70 -34.10
CA GLU A 245 19.51 37.28 -34.45
C GLU A 245 18.34 37.03 -35.40
N THR A 246 18.40 35.94 -36.17
CA THR A 246 17.33 35.57 -37.10
C THR A 246 16.10 35.01 -36.35
N LYS A 247 14.90 35.17 -36.92
CA LYS A 247 13.64 34.66 -36.32
C LYS A 247 13.73 33.18 -35.95
N SER A 248 14.34 32.36 -36.79
CA SER A 248 14.47 30.91 -36.58
C SER A 248 15.41 30.55 -35.41
N GLU A 249 16.50 31.29 -35.19
CA GLU A 249 17.42 31.05 -34.05
C GLU A 249 16.72 31.35 -32.71
N ILE A 250 15.96 32.43 -32.66
CA ILE A 250 15.20 32.80 -31.45
C ILE A 250 14.11 31.78 -31.15
N LEU A 251 13.40 31.29 -32.18
CA LEU A 251 12.40 30.23 -32.00
C LEU A 251 13.02 28.93 -31.49
N GLN A 252 14.22 28.57 -31.97
CA GLN A 252 14.94 27.42 -31.45
C GLN A 252 15.29 27.60 -29.95
N ASN A 253 15.93 28.71 -29.59
CA ASN A 253 16.27 29.02 -28.20
C ASN A 253 15.03 29.03 -27.30
N LEU A 254 13.92 29.56 -27.80
CA LEU A 254 12.64 29.61 -27.09
C LEU A 254 12.03 28.22 -26.89
N ALA A 255 12.08 27.35 -27.90
CA ALA A 255 11.57 25.98 -27.81
C ALA A 255 12.38 25.13 -26.81
N GLU A 256 13.71 25.26 -26.81
CA GLU A 256 14.59 24.58 -25.85
C GLU A 256 14.33 25.05 -24.41
N TYR A 257 14.15 26.36 -24.23
CA TYR A 257 13.80 26.94 -22.94
C TYR A 257 12.39 26.54 -22.48
N GLN A 258 11.41 26.54 -23.39
CA GLN A 258 10.05 26.04 -23.13
C GLN A 258 10.09 24.59 -22.65
N PHE A 259 10.84 23.74 -23.35
CA PHE A 259 10.98 22.33 -22.98
C PHE A 259 11.51 22.19 -21.56
N SER A 260 12.57 22.92 -21.21
CA SER A 260 13.15 22.94 -19.87
C SER A 260 12.14 23.38 -18.80
N CYS A 261 11.36 24.44 -19.05
CA CYS A 261 10.34 24.93 -18.13
C CYS A 261 9.18 23.94 -17.95
N VAL A 262 8.66 23.37 -19.04
CA VAL A 262 7.57 22.39 -18.99
C VAL A 262 8.04 21.12 -18.28
N LEU A 263 9.25 20.65 -18.57
CA LEU A 263 9.84 19.48 -17.92
C LEU A 263 10.03 19.72 -16.41
N PHE A 264 10.53 20.89 -16.02
CA PHE A 264 10.68 21.26 -14.61
C PHE A 264 9.35 21.23 -13.85
N ASN A 265 8.30 21.82 -14.45
CA ASN A 265 6.97 21.78 -13.86
C ASN A 265 6.42 20.34 -13.79
N ALA A 266 6.58 19.54 -14.85
CA ALA A 266 6.14 18.16 -14.90
C ALA A 266 6.79 17.29 -13.81
N VAL A 267 8.10 17.46 -13.58
CA VAL A 267 8.84 16.71 -12.56
C VAL A 267 8.39 17.13 -11.14
N LEU A 268 8.16 18.42 -10.89
CA LEU A 268 7.66 18.91 -9.61
C LEU A 268 6.23 18.45 -9.30
N GLU A 269 5.32 18.56 -10.27
CA GLU A 269 3.92 18.10 -10.16
C GLU A 269 3.85 16.59 -9.91
N ASN A 270 4.67 15.81 -10.63
CA ASN A 270 4.73 14.37 -10.42
C ASN A 270 5.32 14.01 -9.05
N ALA A 271 6.37 14.70 -8.60
CA ALA A 271 6.95 14.50 -7.27
C ALA A 271 5.96 14.87 -6.14
N CYS A 272 5.15 15.92 -6.33
CA CYS A 272 4.09 16.29 -5.40
C CYS A 272 2.99 15.21 -5.35
N SER A 273 2.50 14.81 -6.51
CA SER A 273 1.49 13.74 -6.66
C SER A 273 1.96 12.42 -6.03
N GLU A 274 3.23 12.05 -6.23
CA GLU A 274 3.82 10.86 -5.63
C GLU A 274 3.77 10.88 -4.10
N GLN A 275 4.14 12.00 -3.46
CA GLN A 275 4.06 12.09 -2.00
C GLN A 275 2.60 12.05 -1.52
N GLY A 276 1.66 12.62 -2.29
CA GLY A 276 0.22 12.56 -1.99
C GLY A 276 -0.29 11.13 -2.00
N ALA A 277 -0.03 10.39 -3.07
CA ALA A 277 -0.44 8.99 -3.15
C ALA A 277 0.31 8.08 -2.17
N ARG A 278 1.59 8.36 -1.88
CA ARG A 278 2.31 7.64 -0.81
C ARG A 278 1.65 7.86 0.54
N MET A 279 1.25 9.09 0.86
CA MET A 279 0.56 9.39 2.11
C MET A 279 -0.77 8.61 2.20
N SER A 280 -1.54 8.58 1.12
CA SER A 280 -2.80 7.83 1.01
C SER A 280 -2.58 6.31 1.12
N ALA A 281 -1.56 5.76 0.46
CA ALA A 281 -1.22 4.34 0.51
C ALA A 281 -0.72 3.90 1.90
N MET A 282 0.01 4.77 2.60
CA MET A 282 0.44 4.51 3.98
C MET A 282 -0.74 4.58 4.97
N ASP A 283 -1.68 5.51 4.76
CA ASP A 283 -2.89 5.60 5.58
C ASP A 283 -3.74 4.32 5.47
N SER A 284 -4.04 3.89 4.24
CA SER A 284 -4.76 2.63 4.02
C SER A 284 -4.02 1.43 4.61
N SER A 285 -2.69 1.38 4.48
CA SER A 285 -1.87 0.30 5.05
C SER A 285 -1.92 0.30 6.59
N SER A 286 -1.95 1.47 7.22
CA SER A 286 -2.01 1.59 8.69
C SER A 286 -3.37 1.16 9.25
N ARG A 287 -4.47 1.51 8.57
CA ARG A 287 -5.81 1.06 8.93
C ARG A 287 -5.96 -0.45 8.76
N ASN A 288 -5.52 -1.00 7.62
CA ASN A 288 -5.54 -2.44 7.35
C ASN A 288 -4.71 -3.23 8.39
N ALA A 289 -3.56 -2.68 8.82
CA ALA A 289 -2.76 -3.28 9.89
C ALA A 289 -3.46 -3.23 11.25
N GLY A 290 -4.24 -2.17 11.53
CA GLY A 290 -5.09 -2.07 12.72
C GLY A 290 -6.16 -3.16 12.76
N GLU A 291 -6.95 -3.29 11.69
CA GLU A 291 -7.98 -4.34 11.58
C GLU A 291 -7.39 -5.76 11.71
N MET A 292 -6.20 -5.99 11.15
CA MET A 292 -5.50 -7.26 11.30
C MET A 292 -5.05 -7.51 12.74
N LEU A 293 -4.59 -6.47 13.44
CA LEU A 293 -4.19 -6.56 14.84
C LEU A 293 -5.39 -6.91 15.72
N ASP A 294 -6.56 -6.33 15.46
CA ASP A 294 -7.79 -6.61 16.19
C ASP A 294 -8.22 -8.07 16.01
N ARG A 295 -8.21 -8.58 14.77
CA ARG A 295 -8.52 -9.98 14.47
C ARG A 295 -7.54 -10.96 15.14
N LEU A 296 -6.25 -10.63 15.13
CA LEU A 296 -5.22 -11.45 15.78
C LEU A 296 -5.37 -11.43 17.31
N THR A 297 -5.78 -10.30 17.88
CA THR A 297 -6.02 -10.17 19.32
C THR A 297 -7.19 -11.06 19.77
N LEU A 298 -8.31 -11.05 19.02
CA LEU A 298 -9.43 -11.96 19.28
C LEU A 298 -9.01 -13.43 19.17
N THR A 299 -8.19 -13.76 18.17
CA THR A 299 -7.70 -15.14 17.96
C THR A 299 -6.72 -15.57 19.06
N TYR A 300 -5.93 -14.64 19.60
CA TYR A 300 -4.99 -14.91 20.69
C TYR A 300 -5.68 -15.12 22.04
N ASN A 301 -6.76 -14.38 22.30
CA ASN A 301 -7.52 -14.48 23.55
C ASN A 301 -8.47 -15.71 23.55
N ARG A 302 -9.01 -16.11 22.40
CA ARG A 302 -9.92 -17.26 22.26
C ARG A 302 -9.40 -18.57 22.92
N PRO A 303 -8.15 -19.03 22.72
CA PRO A 303 -7.65 -20.22 23.40
C PRO A 303 -7.32 -19.98 24.89
N MET A 304 -7.06 -18.74 25.33
CA MET A 304 -6.82 -18.44 26.74
C MET A 304 -8.10 -18.57 27.57
N ASP A 305 -9.23 -18.13 27.02
CA ASP A 305 -10.54 -18.25 27.68
C ASP A 305 -11.00 -19.72 27.81
N ILE A 306 -10.65 -20.56 26.83
CA ILE A 306 -11.00 -21.98 26.78
C ILE A 306 -10.07 -22.85 27.65
N VAL A 307 -8.82 -22.42 27.91
CA VAL A 307 -7.82 -23.18 28.69
C VAL A 307 -7.85 -22.87 30.19
N SER A 308 -8.48 -21.76 30.60
CA SER A 308 -8.68 -21.44 32.03
C SER A 308 -9.53 -22.50 32.80
N PRO A 309 -10.65 -23.02 32.26
CA PRO A 309 -11.42 -24.08 32.92
C PRO A 309 -10.64 -25.38 33.21
N PRO A 310 -9.91 -26.01 32.26
CA PRO A 310 -9.26 -27.30 32.52
C PRO A 310 -8.09 -27.22 33.51
N ILE A 311 -7.38 -26.10 33.61
CA ILE A 311 -6.33 -25.92 34.63
C ILE A 311 -6.95 -25.83 36.03
N CYS A 312 -8.07 -25.11 36.18
CA CYS A 312 -8.83 -25.11 37.42
C CYS A 312 -9.37 -26.51 37.78
N TYR A 313 -9.90 -27.26 36.80
CA TYR A 313 -10.37 -28.63 37.02
C TYR A 313 -9.24 -29.60 37.42
N ALA A 314 -8.06 -29.48 36.79
CA ALA A 314 -6.91 -30.31 37.14
C ALA A 314 -6.41 -30.04 38.58
N ILE A 315 -6.42 -28.78 39.03
CA ILE A 315 -6.06 -28.42 40.42
C ILE A 315 -7.10 -28.97 41.42
N VAL A 316 -8.39 -29.01 41.05
CA VAL A 316 -9.45 -29.61 41.87
C VAL A 316 -9.30 -31.13 41.95
N GLN A 317 -8.95 -31.81 40.85
CA GLN A 317 -8.78 -33.27 40.85
C GLN A 317 -7.56 -33.75 41.64
N VAL A 318 -6.44 -33.03 41.63
CA VAL A 318 -5.26 -33.40 42.43
C VAL A 318 -5.56 -33.35 43.94
N ARG A 319 -6.51 -32.51 44.36
CA ARG A 319 -6.95 -32.43 45.76
C ARG A 319 -7.93 -33.54 46.16
N SER A 320 -8.57 -34.20 45.20
CA SER A 320 -9.58 -35.23 45.45
C SER A 320 -9.01 -36.66 45.54
N TYR A 321 -7.72 -36.86 45.22
CA TYR A 321 -7.04 -38.16 45.38
C TYR A 321 -6.40 -38.37 46.77
N GLY A 322 -6.61 -37.45 47.70
CA GLY A 322 -6.21 -37.59 49.10
C GLY A 322 -7.28 -37.04 50.04
N GLN A 323 -8.16 -37.94 50.49
CA GLN A 323 -9.33 -37.73 51.38
C GLN A 323 -10.65 -37.39 50.68
N LEU A 324 -11.58 -38.34 50.74
CA LEU A 324 -13.01 -38.09 50.53
C LEU A 324 -13.50 -37.06 51.56
N GLY A 325 -13.78 -35.85 51.09
CA GLY A 325 -14.65 -34.91 51.75
C GLY A 325 -15.49 -34.23 50.68
N CYS A 326 -16.82 -34.32 50.78
CA CYS A 326 -17.72 -33.64 49.87
C CYS A 326 -17.49 -32.13 49.93
N ILE A 327 -17.17 -31.52 48.80
CA ILE A 327 -17.07 -30.07 48.66
C ILE A 327 -18.33 -29.61 47.92
N ASP A 328 -19.30 -29.07 48.66
CA ASP A 328 -20.43 -28.38 48.06
C ASP A 328 -19.97 -27.01 47.56
N ALA A 329 -20.09 -26.83 46.25
CA ALA A 329 -19.68 -25.66 45.50
C ALA A 329 -20.92 -24.92 44.99
N THR A 330 -21.45 -23.95 45.74
CA THR A 330 -22.52 -23.05 45.25
C THR A 330 -21.92 -21.80 44.60
N PRO A 331 -22.44 -21.37 43.43
CA PRO A 331 -21.91 -20.21 42.71
C PRO A 331 -22.27 -18.90 43.44
N GLY A 332 -21.25 -18.10 43.78
CA GLY A 332 -21.40 -16.74 44.28
C GLY A 332 -21.59 -15.73 43.14
N ASN A 333 -22.50 -14.78 43.32
CA ASN A 333 -23.07 -13.93 42.27
C ASN A 333 -22.15 -12.79 41.74
N HIS A 334 -20.83 -12.87 41.93
CA HIS A 334 -19.88 -11.93 41.34
C HIS A 334 -18.62 -12.67 40.86
N GLY A 335 -18.36 -12.56 39.55
CA GLY A 335 -17.50 -13.44 38.75
C GLY A 335 -15.99 -13.39 38.99
N SER A 336 -15.51 -13.32 40.23
CA SER A 336 -14.07 -13.48 40.51
C SER A 336 -13.73 -13.70 41.98
N CYS A 337 -14.35 -14.66 42.68
CA CYS A 337 -13.74 -15.28 43.88
C CYS A 337 -14.49 -16.53 44.32
N TRP A 338 -13.82 -17.68 44.41
CA TRP A 338 -14.34 -18.88 45.06
C TRP A 338 -13.81 -18.91 46.50
N THR A 339 -14.68 -18.77 47.49
CA THR A 339 -14.30 -18.92 48.92
C THR A 339 -14.49 -20.37 49.35
N ILE A 340 -13.40 -21.09 49.61
CA ILE A 340 -13.44 -22.50 50.06
C ILE A 340 -13.45 -22.53 51.59
N ARG A 341 -14.54 -23.03 52.21
CA ARG A 341 -14.65 -23.22 53.66
C ARG A 341 -14.52 -24.70 54.00
N LEU A 342 -13.42 -25.10 54.64
CA LEU A 342 -13.19 -26.48 55.09
C LEU A 342 -13.76 -26.70 56.51
N ARG A 343 -14.62 -27.70 56.69
CA ARG A 343 -15.10 -28.17 58.00
C ARG A 343 -14.25 -29.36 58.45
N SER A 344 -13.53 -29.22 59.57
CA SER A 344 -12.61 -30.25 60.08
C SER A 344 -13.34 -31.32 60.91
N ILE A 345 -13.15 -32.60 60.58
CA ILE A 345 -13.51 -33.74 61.43
C ILE A 345 -12.22 -34.30 62.05
N LYS A 346 -12.09 -34.14 63.37
CA LYS A 346 -11.02 -34.76 64.19
C LYS A 346 -11.10 -36.28 64.12
N LYS A 347 -9.98 -36.95 63.80
CA LYS A 347 -9.54 -38.20 64.46
C LYS A 347 -8.04 -38.38 64.25
N GLY A 348 -7.36 -38.66 65.36
CA GLY A 348 -5.90 -38.64 65.47
C GLY A 348 -5.24 -39.79 64.71
N LEU A 349 -4.17 -39.45 64.00
CA LEU A 349 -3.05 -40.33 63.73
C LEU A 349 -1.77 -39.49 63.70
N ASN A 350 -0.76 -40.04 64.36
CA ASN A 350 0.53 -39.44 64.65
C ASN A 350 1.37 -39.46 63.37
N THR A 351 1.72 -38.30 62.80
CA THR A 351 2.65 -38.21 61.66
C THR A 351 3.74 -37.19 61.93
N LYS A 352 4.98 -37.70 61.90
CA LYS A 352 6.23 -36.95 61.90
C LYS A 352 6.19 -35.83 60.85
N MET A 353 6.60 -34.63 61.25
CA MET A 353 6.83 -33.48 60.39
C MET A 353 7.91 -33.77 59.34
N ILE A 354 7.62 -33.45 58.08
CA ILE A 354 8.63 -33.15 57.06
C ILE A 354 8.57 -31.61 56.85
N PRO A 355 9.63 -30.86 57.17
CA PRO A 355 9.63 -29.40 57.08
C PRO A 355 9.95 -28.96 55.65
N GLY A 356 9.11 -28.11 55.03
CA GLY A 356 9.47 -27.57 53.72
C GLY A 356 8.45 -26.74 52.93
N ILE A 357 7.26 -26.41 53.46
CA ILE A 357 6.22 -25.69 52.67
C ILE A 357 5.61 -24.48 53.42
N GLU A 358 6.16 -24.09 54.57
CA GLU A 358 5.58 -23.00 55.38
C GLU A 358 6.33 -21.65 55.32
N ARG A 359 7.43 -21.55 54.56
CA ARG A 359 8.18 -20.29 54.42
C ARG A 359 7.75 -19.43 53.21
N ASP A 360 7.32 -20.06 52.13
CA ASP A 360 7.14 -19.36 50.83
C ASP A 360 5.82 -18.56 50.74
N THR A 361 4.85 -18.85 51.61
CA THR A 361 3.56 -18.14 51.67
C THR A 361 3.63 -16.89 52.55
N ARG A 362 4.43 -16.88 53.63
CA ARG A 362 4.58 -15.71 54.51
C ARG A 362 5.49 -14.62 53.94
N GLU A 363 6.44 -14.96 53.06
CA GLU A 363 7.27 -13.96 52.35
C GLU A 363 6.47 -13.23 51.26
N ARG A 364 5.62 -13.95 50.51
CA ARG A 364 4.80 -13.34 49.45
C ARG A 364 3.66 -12.46 49.95
N GLU A 365 3.17 -12.67 51.17
CA GLU A 365 2.17 -11.78 51.79
C GLU A 365 2.81 -10.48 52.32
N ARG A 366 4.05 -10.52 52.85
CA ARG A 366 4.79 -9.30 53.22
C ARG A 366 5.21 -8.46 52.01
N GLU A 367 5.54 -9.09 50.89
CA GLU A 367 5.86 -8.39 49.63
C GLU A 367 4.64 -7.72 48.99
N ARG A 368 3.42 -8.21 49.25
CA ARG A 368 2.17 -7.59 48.75
C ARG A 368 1.67 -6.42 49.60
N GLU A 369 1.89 -6.44 50.91
CA GLU A 369 1.57 -5.31 51.79
C GLU A 369 2.59 -4.16 51.64
N THR A 370 3.85 -4.45 51.30
CA THR A 370 4.86 -3.41 51.03
C THR A 370 4.73 -2.76 49.65
N ALA A 371 4.18 -3.47 48.65
CA ALA A 371 3.99 -2.92 47.30
C ALA A 371 2.70 -2.07 47.13
N SER A 372 1.73 -2.17 48.05
CA SER A 372 0.45 -1.45 47.98
C SER A 372 0.40 -0.16 48.82
N GLY A 373 1.39 0.11 49.67
CA GLY A 373 1.50 1.35 50.46
C GLY A 373 2.38 2.46 49.87
N GLY A 374 2.94 2.28 48.66
CA GLY A 374 4.12 3.04 48.20
C GLY A 374 3.96 3.98 47.00
N VAL A 375 2.74 4.35 46.56
CA VAL A 375 2.55 5.24 45.39
C VAL A 375 1.62 6.44 45.67
N GLY A 376 1.15 6.61 46.91
CA GLY A 376 0.24 7.70 47.28
C GLY A 376 0.88 9.02 47.76
N LEU A 377 2.21 9.12 47.93
CA LEU A 377 2.80 10.28 48.63
C LEU A 377 4.13 10.83 48.07
N ARG A 378 4.39 10.67 46.76
CA ARG A 378 5.55 11.31 46.09
C ARG A 378 5.17 12.10 44.84
N LEU A 379 4.13 12.94 44.95
CA LEU A 379 3.84 13.98 43.94
C LEU A 379 3.57 15.38 44.53
N LEU A 380 4.00 15.63 45.77
CA LEU A 380 4.04 16.95 46.39
C LEU A 380 5.44 17.21 46.99
N SER A 381 6.46 17.39 46.15
CA SER A 381 7.75 17.97 46.56
C SER A 381 8.61 18.44 45.37
N LEU A 382 8.01 18.84 44.25
CA LEU A 382 8.75 19.38 43.09
C LEU A 382 8.00 20.51 42.39
N MET A 383 7.31 21.32 43.19
CA MET A 383 6.87 22.66 42.82
C MET A 383 7.08 23.58 44.04
N ARG A 384 8.30 24.08 44.16
CA ARG A 384 8.66 25.40 44.70
C ARG A 384 9.95 25.84 44.04
#